data_AF-A0A5J4Y436-F1
#
_entry.id   AF-A0A5J4Y436-F1
#
_cell.length_a   1.000
_cell.length_b   1.000
_cell.length_c   1.000
_cell.angle_alpha   90.00
_cell.angle_beta   90.00
_cell.angle_gamma   90.00
#
_symmetry.space_group_name_H-M   'P 1'
#
loop_
_entity.id
_entity.type
_entity.pdbx_description
1 polymer ?
#
loop_
_entity_poly.entity_id
_entity_poly.type
_entity_poly.pdbx_seq_one_letter_code
_entity_poly.pdbx_strand_id
1 'polypeptide(L)'
;MNGVALRNALDLLLDDAGRHRADEAAESWGGLLQLVQNNCQTHEDLALVASVLLITEDSLLQFLTKSLEQQGKGGSKVREAIFKYLETFLTELGPERAQKYCNDVIHICLFAFKREDSNPAKGATFLPLHCILEWHLPVPSEKTAIELAKAYQNAYQRVKTITGTVKGDILQTLGHLLEARPQGFTQSFGFDHLWLLNECTLVLQTQSKANKPDQGYMAGALAGLSLALPQCKDDEVFDAQEVAYQHIRKSIYNVQNLSRYHGLRAALGMLAFQAYRFQEHLLDDSTDIINRLIHMKTQHANKDVRDRSDQALSAVFHQEQRHAC
;
A
#
# COMPACT_ATOMS: atom_id res chain seq x y z
N MET A 1 -9.28 11.64 28.04
CA MET A 1 -8.35 10.52 28.36
C MET A 1 -7.29 10.92 29.40
N ASN A 2 -6.87 10.04 30.34
CA ASN A 2 -5.74 10.30 31.26
C ASN A 2 -4.40 9.96 30.58
N GLY A 3 -3.67 10.98 30.11
CA GLY A 3 -2.39 10.81 29.41
C GLY A 3 -1.33 10.05 30.23
N VAL A 4 -1.38 10.10 31.56
CA VAL A 4 -0.46 9.36 32.45
C VAL A 4 -0.66 7.85 32.32
N ALA A 5 -1.91 7.39 32.26
CA ALA A 5 -2.21 5.96 32.13
C ALA A 5 -1.75 5.41 30.77
N LEU A 6 -1.94 6.18 29.70
CA LEU A 6 -1.43 5.84 28.37
C LEU A 6 0.10 5.79 28.35
N ARG A 7 0.76 6.75 29.01
CA ARG A 7 2.22 6.78 29.10
C ARG A 7 2.77 5.57 29.85
N ASN A 8 2.19 5.25 31.01
CA ASN A 8 2.61 4.09 31.80
C ASN A 8 2.47 2.78 31.02
N ALA A 9 1.39 2.61 30.24
CA ALA A 9 1.21 1.43 29.40
C ALA A 9 2.25 1.35 28.26
N LEU A 10 2.63 2.49 27.69
CA LEU A 10 3.68 2.57 26.67
C LEU A 10 5.07 2.30 27.25
N ASP A 11 5.36 2.78 28.45
CA ASP A 11 6.61 2.52 29.16
C ASP A 11 6.79 1.03 29.46
N LEU A 12 5.71 0.33 29.86
CA LEU A 12 5.71 -1.13 30.03
C LEU A 12 6.06 -1.84 28.72
N LEU A 13 5.41 -1.45 27.61
CA LEU A 13 5.71 -2.02 26.30
C LEU A 13 7.17 -1.79 25.88
N LEU A 14 7.74 -0.62 26.18
CA LEU A 14 9.14 -0.30 25.89
C LEU A 14 10.12 -1.09 26.77
N ASP A 15 9.78 -1.31 28.04
CA ASP A 15 10.53 -2.16 28.96
C ASP A 15 10.59 -3.62 28.46
N ASP A 16 9.47 -4.14 27.95
CA ASP A 16 9.41 -5.48 27.38
C ASP A 16 10.27 -5.61 26.12
N ALA A 17 10.28 -4.56 25.30
CA ALA A 17 11.21 -4.45 24.17
C ALA A 17 12.65 -4.49 24.65
N GLY A 18 12.97 -3.81 25.76
CA GLY A 18 14.32 -3.69 26.31
C GLY A 18 14.89 -4.99 26.87
N ARG A 19 14.05 -5.85 27.44
CA ARG A 19 14.46 -7.01 28.26
C ARG A 19 14.45 -8.36 27.54
N HIS A 20 14.36 -8.39 26.20
CA HIS A 20 14.14 -9.61 25.42
C HIS A 20 12.87 -10.40 25.82
N ARG A 21 11.88 -9.74 26.45
CA ARG A 21 10.61 -10.37 26.86
C ARG A 21 9.58 -10.25 25.76
N ALA A 22 9.96 -10.72 24.58
CA ALA A 22 9.12 -10.64 23.40
C ALA A 22 7.74 -11.30 23.56
N ASP A 23 7.63 -12.30 24.43
CA ASP A 23 6.38 -12.99 24.71
C ASP A 23 5.44 -12.15 25.60
N GLU A 24 5.99 -11.31 26.49
CA GLU A 24 5.24 -10.37 27.34
C GLU A 24 4.77 -9.12 26.56
N ALA A 25 5.54 -8.72 25.54
CA ALA A 25 5.20 -7.56 24.69
C ALA A 25 3.82 -7.69 24.02
N ALA A 26 3.32 -8.91 23.80
CA ALA A 26 1.98 -9.12 23.25
C ALA A 26 0.87 -8.74 24.24
N GLU A 27 1.06 -9.03 25.53
CA GLU A 27 0.13 -8.67 26.59
C GLU A 27 0.16 -7.15 26.84
N SER A 28 1.35 -6.56 26.94
CA SER A 28 1.54 -5.12 27.09
C SER A 28 0.94 -4.34 25.92
N TRP A 29 1.11 -4.83 24.68
CA TRP A 29 0.45 -4.26 23.51
C TRP A 29 -1.08 -4.36 23.58
N GLY A 30 -1.62 -5.51 24.00
CA GLY A 30 -3.05 -5.69 24.21
C GLY A 30 -3.63 -4.72 25.24
N GLY A 31 -2.94 -4.52 26.36
CA GLY A 31 -3.32 -3.55 27.38
C GLY A 31 -3.31 -2.10 26.87
N LEU A 32 -2.29 -1.73 26.10
CA LEU A 32 -2.20 -0.40 25.47
C LEU A 32 -3.36 -0.17 24.49
N LEU A 33 -3.65 -1.14 23.62
CA LEU A 33 -4.76 -1.05 22.66
C LEU A 33 -6.11 -0.91 23.35
N GLN A 34 -6.37 -1.72 24.37
CA GLN A 34 -7.62 -1.66 25.12
C GLN A 34 -7.77 -0.30 25.81
N LEU A 35 -6.68 0.26 26.33
CA LEU A 35 -6.70 1.59 26.94
C LEU A 35 -7.02 2.67 25.91
N VAL A 36 -6.44 2.63 24.70
CA VAL A 36 -6.79 3.56 23.63
C VAL A 36 -8.27 3.40 23.24
N GLN A 37 -8.72 2.18 22.95
CA GLN A 37 -10.10 1.92 22.49
C GLN A 37 -11.16 2.35 23.51
N ASN A 38 -10.91 2.12 24.80
CA ASN A 38 -11.87 2.47 25.85
C ASN A 38 -11.94 3.97 26.13
N ASN A 39 -10.85 4.71 25.88
CA ASN A 39 -10.71 6.11 26.31
C ASN A 39 -10.69 7.11 25.15
N CYS A 40 -10.68 6.64 23.90
CA CYS A 40 -10.66 7.48 22.72
C CYS A 40 -12.07 7.59 22.12
N GLN A 41 -12.86 8.55 22.60
CA GLN A 41 -14.25 8.75 22.16
C GLN A 41 -14.42 9.99 21.29
N THR A 42 -13.44 10.90 21.31
CA THR A 42 -13.51 12.20 20.62
C THR A 42 -12.31 12.42 19.71
N HIS A 43 -12.44 13.37 18.78
CA HIS A 43 -11.32 13.81 17.94
C HIS A 43 -10.17 14.45 18.75
N GLU A 44 -10.46 15.02 19.92
CA GLU A 44 -9.45 15.59 20.80
C GLU A 44 -8.67 14.50 21.54
N ASP A 45 -9.36 13.43 21.97
CA ASP A 45 -8.69 12.24 22.51
C ASP A 45 -7.77 11.60 21.47
N LEU A 46 -8.20 11.49 20.20
CA LEU A 46 -7.36 10.97 19.11
C LEU A 46 -6.07 11.80 18.93
N ALA A 47 -6.16 13.13 19.00
CA ALA A 47 -5.01 14.00 18.89
C ALA A 47 -4.05 13.83 20.08
N LEU A 48 -4.59 13.68 21.30
CA LEU A 48 -3.80 13.39 22.49
C LEU A 48 -3.09 12.04 22.37
N VAL A 49 -3.80 10.98 21.93
CA VAL A 49 -3.21 9.66 21.66
C VAL A 49 -2.07 9.78 20.65
N ALA A 50 -2.28 10.48 19.53
CA ALA A 50 -1.26 10.65 18.50
C ALA A 50 -0.01 11.35 19.04
N SER A 51 -0.18 12.37 19.89
CA SER A 51 0.95 13.05 20.53
C SER A 51 1.77 12.14 21.43
N VAL A 52 1.14 11.22 22.15
CA VAL A 52 1.82 10.28 23.06
C VAL A 52 2.46 9.12 22.29
N LEU A 53 1.74 8.55 21.31
CA LEU A 53 2.20 7.37 20.60
C LEU A 53 3.28 7.67 19.54
N LEU A 54 3.34 8.89 19.00
CA LEU A 54 4.16 9.18 17.82
C LEU A 54 5.24 10.28 18.00
N ILE A 55 5.09 11.25 18.92
CA ILE A 55 6.01 12.42 19.01
C ILE A 55 7.10 12.27 20.09
N THR A 56 6.90 11.41 21.09
CA THR A 56 7.80 11.38 22.26
C THR A 56 9.01 10.46 22.08
N GLU A 57 10.07 10.72 22.84
CA GLU A 57 11.26 9.86 22.89
C GLU A 57 10.91 8.41 23.29
N ASP A 58 9.92 8.23 24.16
CA ASP A 58 9.31 6.94 24.50
C ASP A 58 8.00 6.77 23.71
N SER A 59 8.11 6.61 22.39
CA SER A 59 6.98 6.42 21.47
C SER A 59 6.83 4.96 21.02
N LEU A 60 5.71 4.67 20.36
CA LEU A 60 5.52 3.41 19.64
C LEU A 60 6.56 3.23 18.54
N LEU A 61 6.98 4.34 17.91
CA LEU A 61 8.05 4.32 16.90
C LEU A 61 9.39 3.95 17.53
N GLN A 62 9.67 4.44 18.74
CA GLN A 62 10.86 4.05 19.49
C GLN A 62 10.83 2.57 19.90
N PHE A 63 9.66 2.04 20.28
CA PHE A 63 9.51 0.60 20.53
C PHE A 63 9.88 -0.21 19.29
N LEU A 64 9.37 0.17 18.11
CA LEU A 64 9.70 -0.49 16.85
C LEU A 64 11.21 -0.43 16.59
N THR A 65 11.84 0.74 16.74
CA THR A 65 13.29 0.90 16.58
C THR A 65 14.08 -0.04 17.51
N LYS A 66 13.84 0.04 18.82
CA LYS A 66 14.57 -0.77 19.82
C LYS A 66 14.34 -2.27 19.60
N SER A 67 13.09 -2.68 19.35
CA SER A 67 12.75 -4.11 19.15
C SER A 67 13.34 -4.71 17.86
N LEU A 68 13.64 -3.89 16.85
CA LEU A 68 14.33 -4.30 15.62
C LEU A 68 15.87 -4.25 15.74
N GLU A 69 16.39 -3.48 16.68
CA GLU A 69 17.83 -3.47 17.01
C GLU A 69 18.24 -4.68 17.84
N GLN A 70 17.33 -5.15 18.69
CA GLN A 70 17.52 -6.41 19.39
C GLN A 70 17.34 -7.58 18.42
N GLN A 71 18.41 -8.35 18.19
CA GLN A 71 18.44 -9.47 17.24
C GLN A 71 17.64 -10.72 17.69
N GLY A 72 16.46 -10.53 18.29
CA GLY A 72 15.57 -11.59 18.75
C GLY A 72 14.43 -11.88 17.76
N LYS A 73 14.14 -13.17 17.52
CA LYS A 73 13.01 -13.61 16.67
C LYS A 73 11.63 -13.36 17.32
N GLY A 74 11.60 -13.23 18.64
CA GLY A 74 10.38 -12.92 19.38
C GLY A 74 10.02 -11.45 19.17
N GLY A 75 8.79 -11.16 18.77
CA GLY A 75 8.27 -9.80 18.63
C GLY A 75 7.77 -9.44 17.24
N SER A 76 8.06 -10.25 16.22
CA SER A 76 7.57 -10.00 14.85
C SER A 76 6.03 -9.91 14.77
N LYS A 77 5.30 -10.73 15.53
CA LYS A 77 3.83 -10.64 15.63
C LYS A 77 3.34 -9.33 16.25
N VAL A 78 4.04 -8.84 17.27
CA VAL A 78 3.71 -7.56 17.93
C VAL A 78 3.99 -6.40 16.98
N ARG A 79 5.15 -6.41 16.30
CA ARG A 79 5.48 -5.41 15.28
C ARG A 79 4.49 -5.42 14.12
N GLU A 80 4.10 -6.61 13.63
CA GLU A 80 3.04 -6.75 12.62
C GLU A 80 1.72 -6.13 13.09
N ALA A 81 1.30 -6.40 14.32
CA ALA A 81 0.07 -5.84 14.90
C ALA A 81 0.16 -4.32 15.05
N ILE A 82 1.31 -3.79 15.44
CA ILE A 82 1.57 -2.35 15.54
C ILE A 82 1.44 -1.67 14.18
N PHE A 83 2.03 -2.21 13.11
CA PHE A 83 1.91 -1.60 11.79
C PHE A 83 0.47 -1.62 11.25
N LYS A 84 -0.28 -2.71 11.48
CA LYS A 84 -1.72 -2.76 11.16
C LYS A 84 -2.53 -1.74 11.94
N TYR A 85 -2.19 -1.56 13.22
CA TYR A 85 -2.80 -0.52 14.03
C TYR A 85 -2.46 0.87 13.52
N LEU A 86 -1.20 1.13 13.14
CA LEU A 86 -0.80 2.42 12.59
C LEU A 86 -1.58 2.78 11.33
N GLU A 87 -1.82 1.84 10.41
CA GLU A 87 -2.70 2.06 9.25
C GLU A 87 -4.11 2.51 9.67
N THR A 88 -4.74 1.75 10.58
CA THR A 88 -6.09 2.05 11.07
C THR A 88 -6.13 3.40 11.78
N PHE A 89 -5.16 3.65 12.65
CA PHE A 89 -5.05 4.86 13.45
C PHE A 89 -4.81 6.10 12.59
N LEU A 90 -3.94 6.01 11.57
CA LEU A 90 -3.74 7.09 10.60
C LEU A 90 -5.04 7.37 9.86
N THR A 91 -5.75 6.33 9.39
CA THR A 91 -7.05 6.44 8.72
C THR A 91 -8.08 7.20 9.57
N GLU A 92 -8.18 6.87 10.86
CA GLU A 92 -9.09 7.54 11.80
C GLU A 92 -8.68 8.99 12.12
N LEU A 93 -7.37 9.25 12.18
CA LEU A 93 -6.82 10.58 12.43
C LEU A 93 -7.08 11.54 11.24
N GLY A 94 -7.11 10.99 10.03
CA GLY A 94 -7.32 11.72 8.78
C GLY A 94 -6.07 12.44 8.26
N PRO A 95 -6.04 12.80 6.97
CA PRO A 95 -4.82 13.27 6.29
C PRO A 95 -4.23 14.56 6.88
N GLU A 96 -5.08 15.54 7.22
CA GLU A 96 -4.65 16.85 7.74
C GLU A 96 -3.82 16.73 9.03
N ARG A 97 -4.22 15.83 9.92
CA ARG A 97 -3.54 15.62 11.21
C ARG A 97 -2.41 14.61 11.08
N ALA A 98 -2.58 13.57 10.27
CA ALA A 98 -1.58 12.54 9.99
C ALA A 98 -0.30 13.13 9.37
N GLN A 99 -0.41 14.21 8.60
CA GLN A 99 0.72 14.94 8.00
C GLN A 99 1.84 15.28 8.99
N LYS A 100 1.53 15.54 10.27
CA LYS A 100 2.55 15.88 11.28
C LYS A 100 3.49 14.74 11.62
N TYR A 101 3.08 13.50 11.34
CA TYR A 101 3.75 12.28 11.75
C TYR A 101 4.29 11.47 10.57
N CYS A 102 3.97 11.87 9.32
CA CYS A 102 4.20 11.04 8.14
C CYS A 102 5.68 10.72 7.91
N ASN A 103 6.58 11.69 8.14
CA ASN A 103 8.02 11.47 7.95
C ASN A 103 8.55 10.40 8.91
N ASP A 104 8.20 10.47 10.20
CA ASP A 104 8.67 9.51 11.20
C ASP A 104 8.12 8.11 10.91
N VAL A 105 6.84 8.02 10.50
CA VAL A 105 6.21 6.76 10.09
C VAL A 105 6.88 6.18 8.84
N ILE A 106 7.19 7.00 7.84
CA ILE A 106 7.91 6.54 6.64
C ILE A 106 9.30 6.01 7.01
N HIS A 107 10.03 6.75 7.86
CA HIS A 107 11.37 6.35 8.29
C HIS A 107 11.37 5.02 9.03
N ILE A 108 10.45 4.82 9.98
CA ILE A 108 10.36 3.54 10.71
C ILE A 108 9.91 2.40 9.81
N CYS A 109 8.99 2.62 8.85
CA CYS A 109 8.57 1.58 7.91
C CYS A 109 9.75 1.10 7.06
N LEU A 110 10.58 2.02 6.56
CA LEU A 110 11.79 1.67 5.82
C LEU A 110 12.80 0.93 6.69
N PHE A 111 13.03 1.42 7.92
CA PHE A 111 13.94 0.81 8.87
C PHE A 111 13.52 -0.63 9.20
N ALA A 112 12.23 -0.83 9.50
CA ALA A 112 11.63 -2.12 9.75
C ALA A 112 11.71 -3.04 8.54
N PHE A 113 11.35 -2.57 7.34
CA PHE A 113 11.42 -3.37 6.13
C PHE A 113 12.82 -3.96 5.88
N LYS A 114 13.87 -3.16 6.14
CA LYS A 114 15.28 -3.59 5.97
C LYS A 114 15.74 -4.61 7.02
N ARG A 115 15.22 -4.54 8.24
CA ARG A 115 15.68 -5.36 9.37
C ARG A 115 14.78 -6.53 9.73
N GLU A 116 13.53 -6.51 9.28
CA GLU A 116 12.58 -7.56 9.60
C GLU A 116 12.89 -8.84 8.82
N ASP A 117 12.90 -9.96 9.53
CA ASP A 117 13.09 -11.28 8.93
C ASP A 117 11.75 -11.94 8.57
N SER A 118 10.70 -11.63 9.34
CA SER A 118 9.37 -12.19 9.16
C SER A 118 8.65 -11.54 7.98
N ASN A 119 8.29 -12.33 6.96
CA ASN A 119 7.54 -11.84 5.80
C ASN A 119 6.19 -11.18 6.18
N PRO A 120 5.38 -11.72 7.11
CA PRO A 120 4.17 -11.05 7.59
C PRO A 120 4.43 -9.65 8.18
N ALA A 121 5.40 -9.52 9.08
CA ALA A 121 5.74 -8.23 9.70
C ALA A 121 6.35 -7.26 8.67
N LYS A 122 7.15 -7.77 7.73
CA LYS A 122 7.71 -7.00 6.61
C LYS A 122 6.62 -6.47 5.69
N GLY A 123 5.64 -7.32 5.34
CA GLY A 123 4.45 -6.92 4.58
C GLY A 123 3.64 -5.84 5.30
N ALA A 124 3.48 -5.97 6.62
CA ALA A 124 2.73 -5.00 7.40
C ALA A 124 3.35 -3.59 7.39
N THR A 125 4.67 -3.43 7.18
CA THR A 125 5.31 -2.12 7.06
C THR A 125 4.76 -1.27 5.91
N PHE A 126 4.20 -1.91 4.88
CA PHE A 126 3.63 -1.22 3.73
C PHE A 126 2.27 -0.61 4.03
N LEU A 127 1.53 -1.13 5.01
CA LEU A 127 0.16 -0.67 5.32
C LEU A 127 0.09 0.83 5.69
N PRO A 128 0.79 1.31 6.74
CA PRO A 128 0.80 2.74 7.04
C PRO A 128 1.54 3.55 5.97
N LEU A 129 2.49 2.95 5.24
CA LEU A 129 3.21 3.63 4.16
C LEU A 129 2.30 3.92 2.97
N HIS A 130 1.50 2.94 2.53
CA HIS A 130 0.50 3.10 1.47
C HIS A 130 -0.55 4.12 1.88
N CYS A 131 -1.05 4.08 3.11
CA CYS A 131 -1.97 5.08 3.63
C CYS A 131 -1.43 6.52 3.48
N ILE A 132 -0.16 6.76 3.85
CA ILE A 132 0.48 8.08 3.72
C ILE A 132 0.66 8.48 2.26
N LEU A 133 1.09 7.55 1.41
CA LEU A 133 1.40 7.81 0.01
C LEU A 133 0.13 8.02 -0.84
N GLU A 134 -0.93 7.24 -0.61
CA GLU A 134 -2.23 7.35 -1.30
C GLU A 134 -2.93 8.68 -1.00
N TRP A 135 -2.69 9.27 0.16
CA TRP A 135 -3.20 10.58 0.53
C TRP A 135 -2.36 11.74 0.00
N HIS A 136 -1.29 11.47 -0.73
CA HIS A 136 -0.32 12.45 -1.20
C HIS A 136 0.15 13.38 -0.08
N LEU A 137 0.22 12.86 1.16
CA LEU A 137 0.79 13.60 2.27
C LEU A 137 2.24 13.97 1.95
N PRO A 138 2.79 15.03 2.57
CA PRO A 138 4.14 15.47 2.27
C PRO A 138 5.12 14.32 2.40
N VAL A 139 5.52 13.80 1.25
CA VAL A 139 6.58 12.80 1.15
C VAL A 139 7.86 13.52 1.57
N PRO A 140 8.77 12.80 2.26
CA PRO A 140 10.12 13.28 2.54
C PRO A 140 10.77 13.95 1.33
N SER A 141 11.82 14.72 1.58
CA SER A 141 12.61 15.38 0.54
C SER A 141 12.87 14.46 -0.67
N GLU A 142 13.00 15.02 -1.86
CA GLU A 142 13.26 14.27 -3.09
C GLU A 142 14.39 13.23 -2.92
N LYS A 143 15.46 13.62 -2.22
CA LYS A 143 16.57 12.73 -1.85
C LYS A 143 16.08 11.50 -1.08
N THR A 144 15.25 11.68 -0.06
CA THR A 144 14.71 10.59 0.75
C THR A 144 13.77 9.69 -0.05
N ALA A 145 12.94 10.26 -0.94
CA ALA A 145 12.10 9.47 -1.85
C ALA A 145 12.93 8.59 -2.79
N ILE A 146 14.04 9.11 -3.32
CA ILE A 146 14.98 8.34 -4.15
C ILE A 146 15.67 7.24 -3.32
N GLU A 147 16.10 7.54 -2.09
CA GLU A 147 16.71 6.55 -1.18
C GLU A 147 15.74 5.42 -0.82
N LEU A 148 14.48 5.75 -0.58
CA LEU A 148 13.38 4.79 -0.37
C LEU A 148 13.22 3.90 -1.61
N ALA A 149 13.07 4.50 -2.79
CA ALA A 149 12.89 3.77 -4.04
C ALA A 149 14.06 2.81 -4.32
N LYS A 150 15.31 3.28 -4.15
CA LYS A 150 16.50 2.43 -4.26
C LYS A 150 16.49 1.27 -3.28
N ALA A 151 16.09 1.50 -2.03
CA ALA A 151 16.06 0.45 -1.03
C ALA A 151 15.06 -0.65 -1.40
N TYR A 152 13.86 -0.27 -1.84
CA TYR A 152 12.83 -1.21 -2.26
C TYR A 152 13.19 -1.94 -3.56
N GLN A 153 13.71 -1.24 -4.57
CA GLN A 153 14.18 -1.85 -5.82
C GLN A 153 15.31 -2.86 -5.57
N ASN A 154 16.30 -2.50 -4.74
CA ASN A 154 17.38 -3.43 -4.40
C ASN A 154 16.85 -4.65 -3.65
N ALA A 155 15.90 -4.46 -2.72
CA ALA A 155 15.30 -5.58 -2.01
C ALA A 155 14.54 -6.52 -2.97
N TYR A 156 13.79 -5.95 -3.91
CA TYR A 156 13.07 -6.69 -4.93
C TYR A 156 13.99 -7.56 -5.80
N GLN A 157 15.11 -6.99 -6.26
CA GLN A 157 16.04 -7.64 -7.17
C GLN A 157 16.96 -8.66 -6.48
N ARG A 158 17.40 -8.37 -5.25
CA ARG A 158 18.49 -9.12 -4.59
C ARG A 158 18.01 -10.09 -3.53
N VAL A 159 16.85 -9.88 -2.92
CA VAL A 159 16.38 -10.72 -1.81
C VAL A 159 15.55 -11.87 -2.37
N LYS A 160 16.11 -13.08 -2.32
CA LYS A 160 15.43 -14.29 -2.83
C LYS A 160 14.31 -14.80 -1.94
N THR A 161 14.25 -14.37 -0.67
CA THR A 161 13.38 -14.92 0.38
C THR A 161 12.08 -14.15 0.61
N ILE A 162 11.87 -13.03 -0.08
CA ILE A 162 10.62 -12.27 0.02
C ILE A 162 9.49 -12.99 -0.74
N THR A 163 8.31 -13.00 -0.13
CA THR A 163 7.09 -13.57 -0.75
C THR A 163 6.62 -12.74 -1.94
N GLY A 164 5.82 -13.34 -2.83
CA GLY A 164 5.25 -12.61 -3.96
C GLY A 164 4.31 -11.47 -3.52
N THR A 165 3.59 -11.62 -2.40
CA THR A 165 2.82 -10.52 -1.81
C THR A 165 3.71 -9.33 -1.45
N VAL A 166 4.81 -9.55 -0.72
CA VAL A 166 5.78 -8.47 -0.38
C VAL A 166 6.40 -7.87 -1.64
N LYS A 167 6.67 -8.67 -2.69
CA LYS A 167 7.12 -8.13 -3.98
C LYS A 167 6.06 -7.25 -4.65
N GLY A 168 4.80 -7.64 -4.58
CA GLY A 168 3.67 -6.84 -5.02
C GLY A 168 3.62 -5.49 -4.28
N ASP A 169 3.72 -5.52 -2.96
CA ASP A 169 3.72 -4.30 -2.13
C ASP A 169 4.90 -3.37 -2.46
N ILE A 170 6.07 -3.93 -2.77
CA ILE A 170 7.22 -3.16 -3.26
C ILE A 170 6.87 -2.45 -4.58
N LEU A 171 6.35 -3.16 -5.58
CA LEU A 171 6.01 -2.58 -6.88
C LEU A 171 4.96 -1.46 -6.75
N GLN A 172 3.93 -1.68 -5.94
CA GLN A 172 2.92 -0.65 -5.64
C GLN A 172 3.56 0.58 -4.97
N THR A 173 4.41 0.37 -3.97
CA THR A 173 5.10 1.47 -3.26
C THR A 173 5.98 2.29 -4.20
N LEU A 174 6.70 1.63 -5.11
CA LEU A 174 7.53 2.30 -6.10
C LEU A 174 6.68 3.14 -7.07
N GLY A 175 5.51 2.64 -7.47
CA GLY A 175 4.54 3.41 -8.25
C GLY A 175 4.09 4.68 -7.51
N HIS A 176 3.74 4.57 -6.23
CA HIS A 176 3.33 5.73 -5.43
C HIS A 176 4.46 6.75 -5.23
N LEU A 177 5.69 6.30 -4.98
CA LEU A 177 6.83 7.20 -4.88
C LEU A 177 7.05 7.95 -6.19
N LEU A 178 6.95 7.25 -7.33
CA LEU A 178 7.06 7.83 -8.66
C LEU A 178 5.95 8.88 -8.92
N GLU A 179 4.70 8.58 -8.58
CA GLU A 179 3.58 9.53 -8.69
C GLU A 179 3.79 10.78 -7.82
N ALA A 180 4.29 10.60 -6.59
CA ALA A 180 4.48 11.72 -5.67
C ALA A 180 5.64 12.65 -6.05
N ARG A 181 6.67 12.14 -6.76
CA ARG A 181 7.90 12.89 -7.10
C ARG A 181 8.40 12.60 -8.53
N PRO A 182 7.60 12.85 -9.57
CA PRO A 182 7.92 12.41 -10.94
C PRO A 182 9.21 13.05 -11.49
N GLN A 183 9.43 14.34 -11.21
CA GLN A 183 10.61 15.08 -11.68
C GLN A 183 11.92 14.48 -11.14
N GLY A 184 11.95 14.09 -9.86
CA GLY A 184 13.16 13.57 -9.23
C GLY A 184 13.60 12.22 -9.77
N PHE A 185 12.65 11.41 -10.26
CA PHE A 185 12.95 10.11 -10.87
C PHE A 185 13.36 10.20 -12.34
N THR A 186 12.91 11.22 -13.07
CA THR A 186 13.32 11.43 -14.46
C THR A 186 14.70 12.11 -14.60
N GLN A 187 15.10 12.91 -13.62
CA GLN A 187 16.32 13.73 -13.70
C GLN A 187 17.51 13.20 -12.87
N SER A 188 17.25 12.49 -11.78
CA SER A 188 18.31 11.96 -10.91
C SER A 188 18.64 10.51 -11.27
N PHE A 189 19.92 10.12 -11.21
CA PHE A 189 20.47 8.76 -11.42
C PHE A 189 20.02 7.73 -10.36
N GLY A 190 18.74 7.74 -10.01
CA GLY A 190 18.21 7.22 -8.77
C GLY A 190 17.48 5.90 -8.96
N PHE A 191 16.42 5.96 -9.73
CA PHE A 191 15.46 4.89 -9.96
C PHE A 191 14.90 5.06 -11.36
N ASP A 192 14.89 3.96 -12.11
CA ASP A 192 14.46 3.93 -13.49
C ASP A 192 12.95 3.61 -13.56
N HIS A 193 12.15 4.60 -13.95
CA HIS A 193 10.70 4.42 -14.10
C HIS A 193 10.36 3.41 -15.22
N LEU A 194 11.20 3.30 -16.26
CA LEU A 194 11.03 2.28 -17.30
C LEU A 194 11.34 0.88 -16.75
N TRP A 195 12.28 0.76 -15.81
CA TRP A 195 12.47 -0.51 -15.11
C TRP A 195 11.18 -0.93 -14.38
N LEU A 196 10.52 -0.02 -13.65
CA LEU A 196 9.26 -0.34 -12.96
C LEU A 196 8.17 -0.75 -13.95
N LEU A 197 8.02 0.01 -15.04
CA LEU A 197 7.05 -0.28 -16.11
C LEU A 197 7.26 -1.70 -16.68
N ASN A 198 8.50 -2.01 -17.07
CA ASN A 198 8.88 -3.30 -17.65
C ASN A 198 8.72 -4.44 -16.65
N GLU A 199 9.12 -4.23 -15.40
CA GLU A 199 9.04 -5.22 -14.35
C GLU A 199 7.58 -5.57 -14.01
N CYS A 200 6.71 -4.56 -13.83
CA CYS A 200 5.29 -4.79 -13.62
C CYS A 200 4.64 -5.54 -14.80
N THR A 201 4.97 -5.14 -16.03
CA THR A 201 4.47 -5.80 -17.26
C THR A 201 4.90 -7.26 -17.32
N LEU A 202 6.19 -7.54 -17.04
CA LEU A 202 6.73 -8.89 -17.01
C LEU A 202 6.05 -9.76 -15.94
N VAL A 203 5.80 -9.20 -14.74
CA VAL A 203 5.07 -9.92 -13.67
C VAL A 203 3.67 -10.30 -14.13
N LEU A 204 2.92 -9.38 -14.74
CA LEU A 204 1.57 -9.67 -15.23
C LEU A 204 1.58 -10.75 -16.32
N GLN A 205 2.51 -10.69 -17.27
CA GLN A 205 2.65 -11.69 -18.34
C GLN A 205 3.04 -13.07 -17.79
N THR A 206 4.00 -13.14 -16.88
CA THR A 206 4.53 -14.40 -16.34
C THR A 206 3.52 -15.06 -15.40
N GLN A 207 2.92 -14.30 -14.49
CA GLN A 207 1.93 -14.83 -13.55
C GLN A 207 0.62 -15.24 -14.25
N SER A 208 0.21 -14.53 -15.32
CA SER A 208 -0.98 -14.92 -16.10
C SER A 208 -0.83 -16.27 -16.81
N LYS A 209 0.40 -16.75 -17.03
CA LYS A 209 0.70 -18.04 -17.65
C LYS A 209 1.04 -19.13 -16.62
N ALA A 210 1.14 -18.78 -15.34
CA ALA A 210 1.53 -19.71 -14.29
C ALA A 210 0.38 -20.66 -13.92
N ASN A 211 0.70 -21.92 -13.60
CA ASN A 211 -0.29 -22.90 -13.12
C ASN A 211 -0.95 -22.48 -11.79
N LYS A 212 -0.22 -21.73 -10.95
CA LYS A 212 -0.69 -21.19 -9.68
C LYS A 212 -0.26 -19.72 -9.57
N PRO A 213 -0.99 -18.79 -10.19
CA PRO A 213 -0.64 -17.38 -10.17
C PRO A 213 -0.67 -16.81 -8.75
N ASP A 214 0.33 -16.02 -8.39
CA ASP A 214 0.32 -15.24 -7.15
C ASP A 214 -0.51 -13.96 -7.35
N GLN A 215 -1.77 -14.02 -6.92
CA GLN A 215 -2.72 -12.90 -7.07
C GLN A 215 -2.29 -11.64 -6.32
N GLY A 216 -1.55 -11.76 -5.21
CA GLY A 216 -1.05 -10.60 -4.48
C GLY A 216 0.06 -9.90 -5.26
N TYR A 217 0.97 -10.68 -5.85
CA TYR A 217 2.03 -10.14 -6.69
C TYR A 217 1.48 -9.44 -7.94
N MET A 218 0.49 -10.07 -8.60
CA MET A 218 -0.17 -9.48 -9.76
C MET A 218 -0.91 -8.18 -9.40
N ALA A 219 -1.63 -8.17 -8.28
CA ALA A 219 -2.35 -6.97 -7.83
C ALA A 219 -1.39 -5.80 -7.56
N GLY A 220 -0.27 -6.05 -6.88
CA GLY A 220 0.75 -5.03 -6.64
C GLY A 220 1.45 -4.57 -7.91
N ALA A 221 1.72 -5.47 -8.86
CA ALA A 221 2.27 -5.11 -10.17
C ALA A 221 1.30 -4.23 -10.97
N LEU A 222 0.00 -4.56 -10.97
CA LEU A 222 -1.02 -3.75 -11.64
C LEU A 222 -1.19 -2.37 -11.00
N ALA A 223 -1.18 -2.30 -9.66
CA ALA A 223 -1.23 -1.03 -8.94
C ALA A 223 0.01 -0.17 -9.24
N GLY A 224 1.21 -0.75 -9.14
CA GLY A 224 2.45 -0.07 -9.51
C GLY A 224 2.45 0.42 -10.96
N LEU A 225 1.93 -0.40 -11.89
CA LEU A 225 1.80 -0.05 -13.30
C LEU A 225 0.83 1.12 -13.52
N SER A 226 -0.32 1.11 -12.83
CA SER A 226 -1.33 2.17 -12.94
C SER A 226 -0.80 3.56 -12.57
N LEU A 227 0.19 3.62 -11.67
CA LEU A 227 0.85 4.84 -11.20
C LEU A 227 2.06 5.22 -12.07
N ALA A 228 2.69 4.25 -12.73
CA ALA A 228 3.84 4.47 -13.61
C ALA A 228 3.44 4.95 -15.02
N LEU A 229 2.35 4.43 -15.58
CA LEU A 229 1.90 4.77 -16.95
C LEU A 229 1.72 6.27 -17.23
N PRO A 230 1.20 7.10 -16.31
CA PRO A 230 1.09 8.55 -16.54
C PRO A 230 2.44 9.26 -16.69
N GLN A 231 3.52 8.66 -16.20
CA GLN A 231 4.86 9.27 -16.19
C GLN A 231 5.70 8.89 -17.41
N CYS A 232 5.19 7.99 -18.26
CA CYS A 232 5.87 7.50 -19.45
C CYS A 232 5.24 8.10 -20.72
N LYS A 233 6.01 8.14 -21.81
CA LYS A 233 5.53 8.56 -23.13
C LYS A 233 4.70 7.46 -23.79
N ASP A 234 3.89 7.84 -24.77
CA ASP A 234 2.96 6.92 -25.45
C ASP A 234 3.68 5.76 -26.17
N ASP A 235 4.86 6.01 -26.75
CA ASP A 235 5.68 5.00 -27.40
C ASP A 235 6.33 4.01 -26.42
N GLU A 236 6.52 4.41 -25.17
CA GLU A 236 7.12 3.58 -24.11
C GLU A 236 6.10 2.62 -23.48
N VAL A 237 4.79 2.91 -23.58
CA VAL A 237 3.75 2.22 -22.80
C VAL A 237 2.88 1.25 -23.58
N PHE A 238 2.99 1.20 -24.91
CA PHE A 238 2.09 0.40 -25.76
C PHE A 238 1.95 -1.06 -25.30
N ASP A 239 3.06 -1.78 -25.15
CA ASP A 239 3.06 -3.17 -24.69
C ASP A 239 2.50 -3.33 -23.26
N ALA A 240 2.81 -2.36 -22.39
CA ALA A 240 2.36 -2.36 -21.01
C ALA A 240 0.84 -2.11 -20.89
N GLN A 241 0.29 -1.25 -21.75
CA GLN A 241 -1.14 -0.97 -21.85
C GLN A 241 -1.92 -2.21 -22.31
N GLU A 242 -1.46 -2.88 -23.37
CA GLU A 242 -2.08 -4.11 -23.86
C GLU A 242 -2.12 -5.19 -22.77
N VAL A 243 -0.98 -5.43 -22.10
CA VAL A 243 -0.88 -6.41 -21.02
C VAL A 243 -1.78 -6.05 -19.85
N ALA A 244 -1.80 -4.78 -19.45
CA ALA A 244 -2.67 -4.30 -18.38
C ALA A 244 -4.15 -4.50 -18.74
N TYR A 245 -4.55 -4.15 -19.96
CA TYR A 245 -5.93 -4.27 -20.41
C TYR A 245 -6.40 -5.72 -20.45
N GLN A 246 -5.58 -6.62 -21.00
CA GLN A 246 -5.88 -8.06 -20.97
C GLN A 246 -6.07 -8.57 -19.54
N HIS A 247 -5.28 -8.07 -18.58
CA HIS A 247 -5.40 -8.46 -17.18
C HIS A 247 -6.65 -7.87 -16.51
N ILE A 248 -6.99 -6.61 -16.81
CA ILE A 248 -8.24 -5.96 -16.38
C ILE A 248 -9.43 -6.79 -16.85
N ARG A 249 -9.47 -7.09 -18.15
CA ARG A 249 -10.53 -7.91 -18.75
C ARG A 249 -10.63 -9.27 -18.07
N LYS A 250 -9.54 -10.02 -17.92
CA LYS A 250 -9.56 -11.32 -17.22
C LYS A 250 -10.09 -11.21 -15.79
N SER A 251 -9.74 -10.16 -15.07
CA SER A 251 -10.16 -9.94 -13.69
C SER A 251 -11.65 -9.63 -13.57
N ILE A 252 -12.17 -8.78 -14.46
CA ILE A 252 -13.59 -8.39 -14.51
C ILE A 252 -14.51 -9.54 -14.95
N TYR A 253 -14.02 -10.48 -15.75
CA TYR A 253 -14.85 -11.60 -16.22
C TYR A 253 -14.91 -12.76 -15.22
N ASN A 254 -13.84 -13.01 -14.47
CA ASN A 254 -13.69 -14.18 -13.58
C ASN A 254 -14.08 -13.92 -12.11
N VAL A 255 -15.04 -13.03 -11.86
CA VAL A 255 -15.37 -12.53 -10.51
C VAL A 255 -15.95 -13.61 -9.59
N GLN A 256 -16.69 -14.58 -10.15
CA GLN A 256 -17.45 -15.57 -9.37
C GLN A 256 -16.57 -16.61 -8.64
N ASN A 257 -15.31 -16.76 -9.02
CA ASN A 257 -14.41 -17.79 -8.49
C ASN A 257 -13.23 -17.22 -7.68
N LEU A 258 -13.34 -15.97 -7.21
CA LEU A 258 -12.27 -15.30 -6.48
C LEU A 258 -12.36 -15.59 -4.98
N SER A 259 -11.33 -16.22 -4.42
CA SER A 259 -11.16 -16.34 -2.96
C SER A 259 -10.72 -15.03 -2.30
N ARG A 260 -10.08 -14.15 -3.08
CA ARG A 260 -9.65 -12.81 -2.66
C ARG A 260 -9.79 -11.84 -3.83
N TYR A 261 -10.16 -10.59 -3.53
CA TYR A 261 -10.48 -9.57 -4.54
C TYR A 261 -9.33 -8.63 -4.88
N HIS A 262 -8.08 -8.90 -4.46
CA HIS A 262 -6.96 -7.97 -4.68
C HIS A 262 -6.73 -7.63 -6.16
N GLY A 263 -6.66 -8.64 -7.04
CA GLY A 263 -6.50 -8.43 -8.49
C GLY A 263 -7.67 -7.66 -9.11
N LEU A 264 -8.91 -8.02 -8.75
CA LEU A 264 -10.12 -7.31 -9.21
C LEU A 264 -10.13 -5.86 -8.75
N ARG A 265 -9.79 -5.57 -7.49
CA ARG A 265 -9.73 -4.21 -6.94
C ARG A 265 -8.69 -3.35 -7.65
N ALA A 266 -7.51 -3.91 -7.91
CA ALA A 266 -6.46 -3.23 -8.65
C ALA A 266 -6.90 -2.96 -10.10
N ALA A 267 -7.57 -3.93 -10.75
CA ALA A 267 -8.07 -3.78 -12.12
C ALA A 267 -9.13 -2.68 -12.23
N LEU A 268 -10.11 -2.68 -11.32
CA LEU A 268 -11.13 -1.63 -11.26
C LEU A 268 -10.52 -0.27 -10.94
N GLY A 269 -9.54 -0.22 -10.03
CA GLY A 269 -8.82 1.02 -9.71
C GLY A 269 -8.06 1.59 -10.91
N MET A 270 -7.34 0.73 -11.63
CA MET A 270 -6.64 1.12 -12.85
C MET A 270 -7.60 1.62 -13.93
N LEU A 271 -8.74 0.95 -14.12
CA LEU A 271 -9.74 1.41 -15.09
C LEU A 271 -10.37 2.74 -14.67
N ALA A 272 -10.69 2.92 -13.38
CA ALA A 272 -11.21 4.18 -12.85
C ALA A 272 -10.22 5.35 -13.04
N PHE A 273 -8.92 5.09 -12.86
CA PHE A 273 -7.89 6.13 -12.92
C PHE A 273 -7.37 6.41 -14.34
N GLN A 274 -7.29 5.37 -15.18
CA GLN A 274 -6.57 5.39 -16.46
C GLN A 274 -7.44 4.94 -17.65
N ALA A 275 -8.77 5.00 -17.57
CA ALA A 275 -9.66 4.62 -18.69
C ALA A 275 -9.24 5.25 -20.04
N TYR A 276 -8.79 6.51 -20.02
CA TYR A 276 -8.33 7.23 -21.22
C TYR A 276 -7.12 6.58 -21.91
N ARG A 277 -6.30 5.81 -21.18
CA ARG A 277 -5.14 5.08 -21.75
C ARG A 277 -5.56 3.80 -22.47
N PHE A 278 -6.77 3.31 -22.25
CA PHE A 278 -7.30 2.08 -22.83
C PHE A 278 -8.35 2.34 -23.89
N GLN A 279 -8.32 3.55 -24.46
CA GLN A 279 -9.36 4.07 -25.33
C GLN A 279 -9.64 3.17 -26.54
N GLU A 280 -8.59 2.75 -27.25
CA GLU A 280 -8.71 1.86 -28.41
C GLU A 280 -9.32 0.51 -28.03
N HIS A 281 -8.89 -0.07 -26.91
CA HIS A 281 -9.45 -1.34 -26.44
C HIS A 281 -10.90 -1.21 -25.98
N LEU A 282 -11.22 -0.14 -25.26
CA LEU A 282 -12.57 0.12 -24.78
C LEU A 282 -13.53 0.31 -25.95
N LEU A 283 -13.12 0.90 -27.07
CA LEU A 283 -13.98 0.97 -28.26
C LEU A 283 -14.36 -0.42 -28.80
N ASP A 284 -13.44 -1.38 -28.73
CA ASP A 284 -13.66 -2.74 -29.23
C ASP A 284 -14.59 -3.58 -28.34
N ASP A 285 -14.59 -3.38 -27.02
CA ASP A 285 -15.35 -4.19 -26.07
C ASP A 285 -16.18 -3.40 -25.02
N SER A 286 -16.45 -2.12 -25.29
CA SER A 286 -17.16 -1.16 -24.42
C SER A 286 -18.45 -1.73 -23.86
N THR A 287 -19.29 -2.29 -24.73
CA THR A 287 -20.61 -2.84 -24.35
C THR A 287 -20.45 -3.97 -23.33
N ASP A 288 -19.49 -4.87 -23.52
CA ASP A 288 -19.31 -6.02 -22.64
C ASP A 288 -18.71 -5.59 -21.30
N ILE A 289 -17.72 -4.70 -21.31
CA ILE A 289 -17.13 -4.09 -20.11
C ILE A 289 -18.18 -3.33 -19.30
N ILE A 290 -18.95 -2.43 -19.93
CA ILE A 290 -20.00 -1.64 -19.29
C ILE A 290 -21.05 -2.55 -18.64
N ASN A 291 -21.54 -3.55 -19.36
CA ASN A 291 -22.53 -4.50 -18.83
C ASN A 291 -21.98 -5.25 -17.62
N ARG A 292 -20.70 -5.64 -17.64
CA ARG A 292 -20.06 -6.33 -16.52
C ARG A 292 -19.89 -5.42 -15.30
N LEU A 293 -19.48 -4.17 -15.51
CA LEU A 293 -19.36 -3.17 -14.45
C LEU A 293 -20.72 -2.85 -13.82
N ILE A 294 -21.79 -2.73 -14.62
CA ILE A 294 -23.18 -2.56 -14.13
C ILE A 294 -23.59 -3.77 -13.29
N HIS A 295 -23.34 -4.99 -13.77
CA HIS A 295 -23.66 -6.21 -13.04
C HIS A 295 -22.92 -6.26 -11.70
N MET A 296 -21.61 -5.97 -11.68
CA MET A 296 -20.84 -5.93 -10.44
C MET A 296 -21.35 -4.85 -9.49
N LYS A 297 -21.56 -3.62 -9.97
CA LYS A 297 -22.10 -2.50 -9.18
C LYS A 297 -23.43 -2.86 -8.52
N THR A 298 -24.32 -3.56 -9.23
CA THR A 298 -25.69 -3.79 -8.76
C THR A 298 -25.88 -5.10 -8.00
N GLN A 299 -25.11 -6.15 -8.33
CA GLN A 299 -25.37 -7.51 -7.83
C GLN A 299 -24.24 -8.10 -7.01
N HIS A 300 -23.04 -7.49 -6.99
CA HIS A 300 -21.95 -8.04 -6.20
C HIS A 300 -22.21 -7.86 -4.69
N ALA A 301 -21.92 -8.90 -3.90
CA ALA A 301 -22.18 -8.88 -2.45
C ALA A 301 -21.21 -7.96 -1.68
N ASN A 302 -19.96 -7.88 -2.15
CA ASN A 302 -18.93 -7.04 -1.52
C ASN A 302 -19.14 -5.55 -1.86
N LYS A 303 -19.38 -4.71 -0.84
CA LYS A 303 -19.60 -3.26 -0.99
C LYS A 303 -18.45 -2.55 -1.70
N ASP A 304 -17.21 -2.82 -1.30
CA ASP A 304 -16.03 -2.15 -1.88
C ASP A 304 -15.84 -2.51 -3.37
N VAL A 305 -16.16 -3.75 -3.78
CA VAL A 305 -16.20 -4.10 -5.21
C VAL A 305 -17.28 -3.31 -5.95
N ARG A 306 -18.47 -3.12 -5.35
CA ARG A 306 -19.54 -2.30 -5.96
C ARG A 306 -19.10 -0.85 -6.13
N ASP A 307 -18.56 -0.26 -5.07
CA ASP A 307 -18.12 1.14 -5.05
C ASP A 307 -17.02 1.38 -6.09
N ARG A 308 -16.02 0.48 -6.19
CA ARG A 308 -14.97 0.55 -7.22
C ARG A 308 -15.49 0.29 -8.63
N SER A 309 -16.47 -0.60 -8.79
CA SER A 309 -17.11 -0.83 -10.10
C SER A 309 -17.85 0.41 -10.57
N ASP A 310 -18.47 1.16 -9.66
CA ASP A 310 -19.13 2.42 -9.98
C ASP A 310 -18.16 3.51 -10.44
N GLN A 311 -17.01 3.63 -9.76
CA GLN A 311 -15.95 4.55 -10.15
C GLN A 311 -15.39 4.20 -11.54
N ALA A 312 -15.11 2.92 -11.79
CA ALA A 312 -14.64 2.43 -13.09
C ALA A 312 -15.67 2.67 -14.20
N LEU A 313 -16.95 2.40 -13.92
CA LEU A 313 -18.05 2.64 -14.86
C LEU A 313 -18.16 4.11 -15.24
N SER A 314 -18.06 5.00 -14.25
CA SER A 314 -18.10 6.45 -14.47
C SER A 314 -16.94 6.91 -15.35
N ALA A 315 -15.74 6.37 -15.13
CA ALA A 315 -14.56 6.70 -15.93
C ALA A 315 -14.69 6.22 -17.39
N VAL A 316 -15.20 4.99 -17.60
CA VAL A 316 -15.42 4.43 -18.96
C VAL A 316 -16.48 5.26 -19.71
N PHE A 317 -17.62 5.56 -19.09
CA PHE A 317 -18.65 6.39 -19.74
C PHE A 317 -18.14 7.77 -20.14
N HIS A 318 -17.29 8.38 -19.31
CA HIS A 318 -16.69 9.67 -19.62
C HIS A 318 -15.78 9.60 -20.86
N GLN A 319 -15.09 8.47 -21.10
CA GLN A 319 -14.30 8.30 -22.33
C GLN A 319 -15.18 8.07 -23.56
N GLU A 320 -16.25 7.28 -23.45
CA GLU A 320 -17.20 7.07 -24.55
C GLU A 320 -17.87 8.37 -25.00
N GLN A 321 -18.25 9.23 -24.06
CA GLN A 321 -18.85 10.54 -24.38
C GLN A 321 -17.89 11.48 -25.13
N ARG A 322 -16.59 11.42 -24.82
CA ARG A 322 -15.57 12.21 -25.52
C ARG A 322 -15.35 11.78 -26.96
N HIS A 323 -15.67 10.53 -27.30
CA HIS A 323 -15.58 10.04 -28.67
C HIS A 323 -16.81 10.31 -29.53
N ALA A 324 -17.98 10.39 -28.89
CA ALA A 324 -19.23 10.65 -29.59
C ALA A 324 -19.37 12.12 -30.02
N CYS A 325 -18.53 13.02 -29.50
CA CYS A 325 -18.48 14.45 -29.83
C CYS A 325 -17.33 14.76 -30.78
#